data_AF-A0A9W9ZX18-F1
#
_entry.id   AF-A0A9W9ZX18-F1
#
_cell.length_a   1.000
_cell.length_b   1.000
_cell.length_c   1.000
_cell.angle_alpha   90.00
_cell.angle_beta   90.00
_cell.angle_gamma   90.00
#
_symmetry.space_group_name_H-M   'P 1'
#
loop_
_entity.id
_entity.type
_entity.pdbx_description
1 polymer ?
#
loop_
_entity_poly.entity_id
_entity_poly.type
_entity_poly.pdbx_seq_one_letter_code
_entity_poly.pdbx_strand_id
1 'polypeptide(L)'
;MKRRKKWDEGFKITACAARGSTFYVIMTKDTEEYKGKAQIWFTRRTWDKADNEIQKEYEEGKVITGICYSSGQGRYFVAMTTTREAQRYRRFDDGIDRIKWMDEKEENEFHPTIIFKDPTDQKSLVVMTEDDNRSGYHNHCTFSQKIVFSRR
;
A
#
# COMPACT_ATOMS: atom_id res chain seq x y z
N MET A 1 -22.72 -12.96 -6.49
CA MET A 1 -21.90 -11.77 -6.86
C MET A 1 -22.65 -10.49 -6.46
N LYS A 2 -22.49 -10.01 -5.21
CA LYS A 2 -23.16 -8.79 -4.67
C LYS A 2 -22.31 -7.51 -4.77
N ARG A 3 -21.04 -7.60 -5.18
CA ARG A 3 -20.07 -6.49 -5.12
C ARG A 3 -20.35 -5.37 -6.12
N ARG A 4 -20.82 -5.71 -7.31
CA ARG A 4 -21.13 -4.74 -8.38
C ARG A 4 -22.23 -3.76 -7.94
N LYS A 5 -23.29 -4.28 -7.31
CA LYS A 5 -24.38 -3.47 -6.74
C LYS A 5 -23.90 -2.44 -5.71
N LYS A 6 -22.98 -2.82 -4.81
CA LYS A 6 -22.46 -1.89 -3.80
C LYS A 6 -21.63 -0.76 -4.38
N TRP A 7 -20.90 -1.04 -5.45
CA TRP A 7 -20.17 -0.01 -6.18
C TRP A 7 -21.10 1.05 -6.77
N ASP A 8 -22.18 0.58 -7.42
CA ASP A 8 -23.20 1.44 -8.01
C ASP A 8 -23.98 2.24 -6.94
N GLU A 9 -24.07 1.71 -5.72
CA GLU A 9 -24.61 2.40 -4.54
C GLU A 9 -23.63 3.41 -3.90
N GLY A 10 -22.46 3.65 -4.51
CA GLY A 10 -21.49 4.65 -4.04
C GLY A 10 -20.50 4.15 -2.98
N PHE A 11 -20.41 2.85 -2.73
CA PHE A 11 -19.40 2.30 -1.83
C PHE A 11 -18.02 2.24 -2.49
N LYS A 12 -16.98 2.54 -1.73
CA LYS A 12 -15.57 2.53 -2.14
C LYS A 12 -14.76 1.66 -1.20
N ILE A 13 -13.75 0.97 -1.73
CA ILE A 13 -12.81 0.17 -0.94
C ILE A 13 -11.95 1.13 -0.15
N THR A 14 -11.93 0.94 1.17
CA THR A 14 -11.15 1.75 2.11
C THR A 14 -10.09 0.92 2.84
N ALA A 15 -10.23 -0.40 2.86
CA ALA A 15 -9.19 -1.30 3.34
C ALA A 15 -9.34 -2.69 2.71
N CYS A 16 -8.23 -3.42 2.63
CA CYS A 16 -8.22 -4.82 2.23
C CYS A 16 -7.26 -5.64 3.10
N ALA A 17 -7.65 -6.88 3.38
CA ALA A 17 -6.83 -7.86 4.06
C ALA A 17 -7.08 -9.24 3.45
N ALA A 18 -6.17 -10.18 3.73
CA ALA A 18 -6.33 -11.56 3.29
C ALA A 18 -6.00 -12.52 4.42
N ARG A 19 -6.75 -13.63 4.50
CA ARG A 19 -6.47 -14.73 5.41
C ARG A 19 -6.80 -16.04 4.72
N GLY A 20 -5.83 -16.96 4.69
CA GLY A 20 -5.97 -18.21 3.94
C GLY A 20 -6.35 -17.93 2.49
N SER A 21 -7.45 -18.54 2.03
CA SER A 21 -7.98 -18.39 0.67
C SER A 21 -9.07 -17.32 0.54
N THR A 22 -9.13 -16.34 1.45
CA THR A 22 -10.20 -15.34 1.47
C THR A 22 -9.63 -13.92 1.48
N PHE A 23 -10.14 -13.07 0.58
CA PHE A 23 -9.97 -11.61 0.64
C PHE A 23 -11.11 -10.98 1.44
N TYR A 24 -10.74 -10.14 2.39
CA TYR A 24 -11.62 -9.27 3.16
C TYR A 24 -11.46 -7.85 2.63
N VAL A 25 -12.56 -7.23 2.26
CA VAL A 25 -12.57 -5.87 1.69
C VAL A 25 -13.57 -5.06 2.49
N ILE A 26 -13.08 -4.00 3.13
CA ILE A 26 -13.92 -3.03 3.82
C ILE A 26 -14.31 -1.98 2.77
N MET A 27 -15.61 -1.71 2.69
CA MET A 27 -16.13 -0.68 1.81
C MET A 27 -16.92 0.34 2.62
N THR A 28 -16.66 1.61 2.38
CA THR A 28 -17.34 2.73 3.04
C THR A 28 -18.15 3.49 2.00
N LYS A 29 -19.36 3.92 2.38
CA LYS A 29 -20.24 4.74 1.53
C LYS A 29 -20.01 6.22 1.85
N ASP A 30 -20.15 7.07 0.84
CA ASP A 30 -20.19 8.54 0.99
C ASP A 30 -18.94 9.12 1.71
N THR A 31 -17.78 8.48 1.54
CA THR A 31 -16.51 8.97 2.09
C THR A 31 -16.01 10.14 1.24
N GLU A 32 -15.88 11.32 1.85
CA GLU A 32 -15.49 12.56 1.13
C GLU A 32 -14.17 12.40 0.37
N GLU A 33 -13.20 11.67 0.94
CA GLU A 33 -11.92 11.36 0.29
C GLU A 33 -12.07 10.73 -1.09
N TYR A 34 -13.13 9.96 -1.35
CA TYR A 34 -13.36 9.22 -2.59
C TYR A 34 -14.46 9.82 -3.48
N LYS A 35 -15.03 10.96 -3.10
CA LYS A 35 -16.13 11.60 -3.81
C LYS A 35 -15.67 12.10 -5.18
N GLY A 36 -16.37 11.69 -6.23
CA GLY A 36 -15.98 11.99 -7.61
C GLY A 36 -14.71 11.28 -8.10
N LYS A 37 -14.06 10.44 -7.28
CA LYS A 37 -12.85 9.70 -7.65
C LYS A 37 -13.21 8.32 -8.22
N ALA A 38 -12.62 8.01 -9.37
CA ALA A 38 -12.70 6.67 -9.95
C ALA A 38 -11.80 5.72 -9.14
N GLN A 39 -12.31 4.52 -8.84
CA GLN A 39 -11.53 3.49 -8.16
C GLN A 39 -11.63 2.20 -8.98
N ILE A 40 -10.59 1.40 -8.94
CA ILE A 40 -10.53 0.08 -9.55
C ILE A 40 -9.91 -0.89 -8.55
N TRP A 41 -10.10 -2.18 -8.81
CA TRP A 41 -9.37 -3.22 -8.12
C TRP A 41 -9.10 -4.39 -9.06
N PHE A 42 -8.04 -5.13 -8.78
CA PHE A 42 -7.69 -6.32 -9.54
C PHE A 42 -7.01 -7.37 -8.65
N THR A 43 -6.88 -8.57 -9.19
CA THR A 43 -6.07 -9.63 -8.56
C THR A 43 -5.09 -10.22 -9.55
N ARG A 44 -3.86 -10.49 -9.11
CA ARG A 44 -2.80 -11.08 -9.95
C ARG A 44 -2.06 -12.16 -9.17
N ARG A 45 -1.49 -13.15 -9.87
CA ARG A 45 -0.81 -14.30 -9.21
C ARG A 45 0.65 -14.06 -8.89
N THR A 46 1.30 -13.18 -9.64
CA THR A 46 2.73 -12.88 -9.51
C THR A 46 2.90 -11.39 -9.29
N TRP A 47 3.99 -11.02 -8.61
CA TRP A 47 4.33 -9.61 -8.40
C TRP A 47 4.46 -8.87 -9.72
N ASP A 48 5.23 -9.38 -10.68
CA ASP A 48 5.46 -8.70 -11.97
C ASP A 48 4.17 -8.35 -12.70
N LYS A 49 3.15 -9.23 -12.61
CA LYS A 49 1.83 -8.94 -13.20
C LYS A 49 1.04 -7.92 -12.40
N ALA A 50 1.20 -7.90 -11.08
CA ALA A 50 0.61 -6.87 -10.24
C ALA A 50 1.29 -5.52 -10.52
N ASP A 51 2.61 -5.49 -10.56
CA ASP A 51 3.44 -4.30 -10.78
C ASP A 51 3.19 -3.67 -12.15
N ASN A 52 3.15 -4.47 -13.22
CA ASN A 52 2.79 -3.99 -14.56
C ASN A 52 1.40 -3.34 -14.59
N GLU A 53 0.44 -3.87 -13.84
CA GLU A 53 -0.91 -3.30 -13.79
C GLU A 53 -0.98 -2.06 -12.89
N ILE A 54 -0.23 -2.06 -11.78
CA ILE A 54 -0.04 -0.86 -10.96
C ILE A 54 0.54 0.25 -11.83
N GLN A 55 1.61 0.00 -12.59
CA GLN A 55 2.27 1.00 -13.42
C GLN A 55 1.32 1.55 -14.50
N LYS A 56 0.61 0.68 -15.23
CA LYS A 56 -0.38 1.10 -16.23
C LYS A 56 -1.42 2.04 -15.63
N GLU A 57 -1.98 1.68 -14.48
CA GLU A 57 -3.05 2.46 -13.85
C GLU A 57 -2.52 3.72 -13.17
N TYR A 58 -1.25 3.71 -12.76
CA TYR A 58 -0.51 4.85 -12.25
C TYR A 58 -0.28 5.90 -13.34
N GLU A 59 0.06 5.49 -14.57
CA GLU A 59 0.12 6.36 -15.75
C GLU A 59 -1.24 6.96 -16.10
N GLU A 60 -2.34 6.28 -15.78
CA GLU A 60 -3.71 6.80 -15.89
C GLU A 60 -4.13 7.70 -14.69
N GLY A 61 -3.19 8.08 -13.82
CA GLY A 61 -3.42 8.99 -12.69
C GLY A 61 -4.09 8.35 -11.48
N LYS A 62 -4.03 7.01 -11.33
CA LYS A 62 -4.52 6.29 -10.15
C LYS A 62 -3.38 5.97 -9.20
N VAL A 63 -3.64 6.03 -7.90
CA VAL A 63 -2.66 5.72 -6.86
C VAL A 63 -3.07 4.49 -6.07
N ILE A 64 -2.11 3.78 -5.50
CA ILE A 64 -2.35 2.60 -4.66
C ILE A 64 -3.04 3.05 -3.37
N THR A 65 -4.21 2.47 -3.09
CA THR A 65 -5.02 2.76 -1.89
C THR A 65 -5.27 1.52 -1.03
N GLY A 66 -4.90 0.34 -1.52
CA GLY A 66 -4.90 -0.88 -0.73
C GLY A 66 -4.19 -2.00 -1.46
N ILE A 67 -3.45 -2.82 -0.72
CA ILE A 67 -2.81 -4.03 -1.22
C ILE A 67 -2.78 -5.10 -0.14
N CYS A 68 -3.06 -6.35 -0.52
CA CYS A 68 -2.85 -7.52 0.32
C CYS A 68 -2.57 -8.77 -0.52
N TYR A 69 -2.05 -9.82 0.12
CA TYR A 69 -1.76 -11.10 -0.53
C TYR A 69 -2.46 -12.26 0.18
N SER A 70 -3.22 -13.05 -0.59
CA SER A 70 -3.84 -14.29 -0.10
C SER A 70 -2.92 -15.47 -0.38
N SER A 71 -2.30 -16.03 0.67
CA SER A 71 -1.46 -17.21 0.57
C SER A 71 -2.23 -18.45 0.11
N GLY A 72 -3.48 -18.61 0.52
CA GLY A 72 -4.30 -19.74 0.10
C GLY A 72 -4.78 -19.68 -1.36
N GLN A 73 -4.87 -18.47 -1.95
CA GLN A 73 -5.17 -18.33 -3.39
C GLN A 73 -3.92 -18.14 -4.25
N GLY A 74 -2.78 -17.81 -3.65
CA GLY A 74 -1.56 -17.40 -4.35
C GLY A 74 -1.77 -16.13 -5.19
N ARG A 75 -2.44 -15.11 -4.63
CA ARG A 75 -2.83 -13.90 -5.37
C ARG A 75 -2.70 -12.62 -4.55
N TYR A 76 -2.24 -11.58 -5.23
CA TYR A 76 -2.37 -10.19 -4.83
C TYR A 76 -3.79 -9.70 -5.06
N PHE A 77 -4.26 -8.83 -4.19
CA PHE A 77 -5.39 -7.93 -4.40
C PHE A 77 -4.87 -6.51 -4.27
N VAL A 78 -5.17 -5.67 -5.25
CA VAL A 78 -4.76 -4.26 -5.26
C VAL A 78 -5.99 -3.40 -5.56
N ALA A 79 -6.16 -2.32 -4.80
CA ALA A 79 -7.15 -1.28 -5.03
C ALA A 79 -6.44 0.04 -5.35
N MET A 80 -6.85 0.70 -6.42
CA MET A 80 -6.26 1.96 -6.87
C MET A 80 -7.34 3.00 -7.15
N THR A 81 -7.05 4.26 -6.82
CA THR A 81 -8.02 5.37 -6.89
C THR A 81 -7.40 6.57 -7.60
N THR A 82 -8.13 7.22 -8.50
CA THR A 82 -7.71 8.51 -9.09
C THR A 82 -7.59 9.56 -8.01
N THR A 83 -6.48 10.27 -7.91
CA THR A 83 -6.29 11.30 -6.88
C THR A 83 -5.44 12.46 -7.42
N ARG A 84 -5.48 13.61 -6.74
CA ARG A 84 -4.68 14.80 -7.13
C ARG A 84 -3.34 14.85 -6.40
N GLU A 85 -3.28 14.21 -5.25
CA GLU A 85 -2.11 14.06 -4.40
C GLU A 85 -1.04 13.22 -5.09
N ALA A 86 0.21 13.67 -5.06
CA ALA A 86 1.30 12.86 -5.58
C ALA A 86 1.49 11.61 -4.72
N GLN A 87 1.73 10.46 -5.34
CA GLN A 87 2.16 9.24 -4.65
C GLN A 87 3.51 8.80 -5.20
N ARG A 88 4.36 8.23 -4.37
CA ARG A 88 5.57 7.49 -4.77
C ARG A 88 5.51 6.12 -4.13
N TYR A 89 5.86 5.09 -4.88
CA TYR A 89 6.00 3.75 -4.34
C TYR A 89 7.32 3.15 -4.78
N ARG A 90 7.89 2.29 -3.93
CA ARG A 90 9.11 1.56 -4.23
C ARG A 90 9.12 0.22 -3.49
N ARG A 91 9.70 -0.77 -4.14
CA ARG A 91 9.92 -2.10 -3.59
C ARG A 91 11.36 -2.24 -3.11
N PHE A 92 11.52 -2.84 -1.93
CA PHE A 92 12.80 -2.93 -1.22
C PHE A 92 13.11 -4.35 -0.79
N ASP A 93 14.36 -4.72 -0.98
CA ASP A 93 14.93 -5.99 -0.51
C ASP A 93 15.58 -5.79 0.86
N ASP A 94 16.14 -4.60 1.09
CA ASP A 94 16.84 -4.23 2.31
C ASP A 94 16.05 -3.22 3.15
N GLY A 95 16.07 -3.43 4.47
CA GLY A 95 15.40 -2.58 5.44
C GLY A 95 16.10 -1.24 5.65
N ILE A 96 17.43 -1.17 5.51
CA ILE A 96 18.18 0.08 5.70
C ILE A 96 17.93 1.02 4.52
N ASP A 97 18.03 0.52 3.30
CA ASP A 97 17.71 1.31 2.09
C ASP A 97 16.27 1.80 2.08
N ARG A 98 15.34 0.99 2.60
CA ARG A 98 13.95 1.39 2.78
C ARG A 98 13.83 2.59 3.73
N ILE A 99 14.49 2.54 4.89
CA ILE A 99 14.45 3.63 5.89
C ILE A 99 15.04 4.91 5.29
N LYS A 100 16.21 4.84 4.66
CA LYS A 100 16.84 6.01 4.02
C LYS A 100 15.93 6.65 2.97
N TRP A 101 15.31 5.84 2.12
CA TRP A 101 14.38 6.35 1.11
C TRP A 101 13.13 6.98 1.72
N MET A 102 12.63 6.42 2.83
CA MET A 102 11.50 7.01 3.56
C MET A 102 11.89 8.35 4.19
N ASP A 103 13.05 8.45 4.84
CA ASP A 103 13.58 9.69 5.43
C ASP A 103 13.73 10.79 4.35
N GLU A 104 14.36 10.46 3.23
CA GLU A 104 14.52 11.36 2.07
C GLU A 104 13.17 11.86 1.52
N LYS A 105 12.12 11.06 1.61
CA LYS A 105 10.79 11.40 1.08
C LYS A 105 9.96 12.19 2.08
N GLU A 106 10.10 11.90 3.37
CA GLU A 106 9.51 12.67 4.48
C GLU A 106 9.98 14.13 4.45
N GLU A 107 11.27 14.37 4.16
CA GLU A 107 11.81 15.73 3.93
C GLU A 107 11.13 16.48 2.76
N ASN A 108 10.44 15.77 1.86
CA ASN A 108 9.72 16.32 0.72
C ASN A 108 8.19 16.25 0.89
N GLU A 109 7.69 16.26 2.13
CA GLU A 109 6.24 16.24 2.47
C GLU A 109 5.49 14.97 2.02
N PHE A 110 6.21 13.87 1.77
CA PHE A 110 5.60 12.56 1.54
C PHE A 110 5.55 11.75 2.83
N HIS A 111 4.39 11.16 3.11
CA HIS A 111 4.16 10.37 4.30
C HIS A 111 3.84 8.91 3.95
N PRO A 112 4.33 7.93 4.73
CA PRO A 112 4.03 6.53 4.46
C PRO A 112 2.56 6.23 4.72
N THR A 113 1.86 5.73 3.70
CA THR A 113 0.44 5.37 3.76
C THR A 113 0.24 3.86 3.70
N ILE A 114 1.16 3.12 3.07
CA ILE A 114 1.14 1.65 3.04
C ILE A 114 2.56 1.10 3.18
N ILE A 115 2.73 0.16 4.11
CA ILE A 115 3.91 -0.72 4.16
C ILE A 115 3.39 -2.14 4.03
N PHE A 116 3.67 -2.77 2.88
CA PHE A 116 3.26 -4.13 2.58
C PHE A 116 4.47 -5.05 2.49
N LYS A 117 4.57 -5.99 3.45
CA LYS A 117 5.58 -7.05 3.41
C LYS A 117 5.04 -8.23 2.62
N ASP A 118 5.66 -8.51 1.49
CA ASP A 118 5.28 -9.60 0.61
C ASP A 118 5.70 -10.95 1.20
N PRO A 119 4.77 -11.87 1.47
CA PRO A 119 5.13 -13.16 2.05
C PRO A 119 5.85 -14.09 1.05
N THR A 120 5.80 -13.81 -0.26
CA THR A 120 6.35 -14.68 -1.30
C THR A 120 7.87 -14.55 -1.47
N ASP A 121 8.42 -13.35 -1.27
CA ASP A 121 9.84 -13.05 -1.42
C ASP A 121 10.42 -12.22 -0.27
N GLN A 122 9.62 -11.93 0.76
CA GLN A 122 9.97 -11.14 1.94
C GLN A 122 10.33 -9.66 1.65
N LYS A 123 10.18 -9.20 0.41
CA LYS A 123 10.42 -7.80 0.02
C LYS A 123 9.31 -6.92 0.57
N SER A 124 9.62 -5.65 0.79
CA SER A 124 8.66 -4.66 1.27
C SER A 124 8.31 -3.69 0.15
N LEU A 125 7.02 -3.54 -0.16
CA LEU A 125 6.51 -2.39 -0.90
C LEU A 125 6.21 -1.27 0.10
N VAL A 126 6.78 -0.10 -0.13
CA VAL A 126 6.40 1.12 0.59
C VAL A 126 5.70 2.04 -0.38
N VAL A 127 4.58 2.59 0.06
CA VAL A 127 3.80 3.61 -0.64
C VAL A 127 3.78 4.84 0.25
N MET A 128 4.19 5.96 -0.32
CA MET A 128 4.17 7.27 0.33
C MET A 128 3.34 8.24 -0.49
N THR A 129 2.48 9.00 0.17
CA THR A 129 1.59 9.97 -0.47
C THR A 129 1.91 11.35 0.07
N GLU A 130 1.91 12.34 -0.81
CA GLU A 130 1.93 13.75 -0.43
C GLU A 130 0.61 14.08 0.28
N ASP A 131 0.67 14.42 1.55
CA ASP A 131 -0.49 14.83 2.33
C ASP A 131 -0.08 15.80 3.44
N ASP A 132 -1.06 16.44 4.09
CA ASP A 132 -0.84 17.36 5.22
C ASP A 132 -0.35 16.64 6.51
N ASN A 133 0.52 15.63 6.37
CA ASN A 133 0.98 14.72 7.42
C ASN A 133 -0.18 13.99 8.12
N ARG A 134 -1.10 13.38 7.35
CA ARG A 134 -2.27 12.67 7.92
C ARG A 134 -1.87 11.46 8.75
N SER A 135 -0.70 10.89 8.45
CA SER A 135 -0.19 9.70 9.13
C SER A 135 0.36 9.99 10.53
N GLY A 136 0.72 11.24 10.84
CA GLY A 136 1.45 11.60 12.06
C GLY A 136 2.78 10.84 12.20
N TYR A 137 3.30 10.30 11.09
CA TYR A 137 4.49 9.48 11.08
C TYR A 137 5.72 10.37 11.30
N HIS A 138 6.51 10.01 12.30
CA HIS A 138 7.84 10.57 12.54
C HIS A 138 8.82 9.40 12.67
N ASN A 139 9.89 9.40 11.87
CA ASN A 139 10.97 8.43 11.96
C ASN A 139 11.77 8.59 13.27
N HIS A 140 11.23 8.11 14.39
CA HIS A 140 11.94 8.04 15.68
C HIS A 140 12.57 6.66 15.94
N CYS A 141 13.05 5.97 14.91
CA CYS A 141 13.69 4.67 15.07
C CYS A 141 15.22 4.81 15.18
N THR A 142 15.71 5.32 16.32
CA THR A 142 17.14 5.19 16.68
C THR A 142 17.38 3.82 17.32
N PHE A 143 17.58 2.79 16.50
CA PHE A 143 18.12 1.52 17.00
C PHE A 143 19.61 1.68 17.35
N SER A 144 19.89 2.20 18.55
CA SER A 144 21.22 2.11 19.17
C SER A 144 21.38 0.74 19.84
N GLN A 145 21.61 -0.32 19.07
CA GLN A 145 22.08 -1.57 19.67
C GLN A 145 23.55 -1.41 20.09
N LYS A 146 23.78 -1.09 21.37
CA LYS A 146 25.06 -1.39 22.02
C LYS A 146 25.17 -2.92 22.12
N ILE A 147 25.93 -3.53 21.22
CA ILE A 147 26.38 -4.92 21.37
C ILE A 147 27.40 -4.93 22.52
N VAL A 148 26.98 -5.40 23.70
CA VAL A 148 27.89 -5.69 24.82
C VAL A 148 28.29 -7.14 24.71
N PHE A 149 29.49 -7.41 24.20
CA PHE A 149 30.11 -8.73 24.34
C PHE A 149 30.53 -8.92 25.80
N SER A 150 29.78 -9.75 26.54
CA SER A 150 30.27 -10.35 27.78
C SER A 150 31.13 -11.55 27.40
N ARG A 151 32.45 -11.44 27.60
CA ARG A 151 33.35 -12.59 27.61
C ARG A 151 33.09 -13.38 28.90
N ARG A 152 32.80 -14.66 28.78
CA ARG A 152 33.06 -15.66 29.82
C ARG A 152 34.31 -16.44 29.42
#